data_AF-A0A6B2RPD3-F1
#
_entry.id   AF-A0A6B2RPD3-F1
#
_cell.length_a   1.000
_cell.length_b   1.000
_cell.length_c   1.000
_cell.angle_alpha   90.00
_cell.angle_beta   90.00
_cell.angle_gamma   90.00
#
_symmetry.space_group_name_H-M   'P 1'
#
loop_
_entity.id
_entity.type
_entity.pdbx_description
1 polymer ?
#
loop_
_entity_poly.entity_id
_entity_poly.type
_entity_poly.pdbx_seq_one_letter_code
_entity_poly.pdbx_strand_id
1 'polypeptide(L)'
;MGLLTIGAFAKASRLSPKALRLYDELGLLTPARVDPVSGYRFYAPAQLDQARLVAWLRRLGMPLARIQYVSTLEPDPAAQEIRSFWAQAEADTAARRDLASFLIDHLSRKDPAMSPTTRPLGLRYAALSDTGLVRESNQDTAYAGPRLLAVADGCGAQGAPASAAAVDALKHLETGTIAEGGLLNVLEEAVEQARRAVHDITRTGSASGSGSGSAADGTTLTAMLWTGSQLALVHIGDSRVCLLRDGELFQITHDHTMVQSMVDEGRLTPEEAVSHPQRALLIRALGHGAADCTTDMRLHDAQHGDRYLLCSDGLSTVVQATEIRQVLADVRDPEQAVRELVALANGYGGPDNVSCVVADVVELRHRQPMSR
;
A
#
# COMPACT_ATOMS: atom_id res chain seq x y z
N MET A 1 48.18 13.84 -10.87
CA MET A 1 47.66 14.80 -9.88
C MET A 1 47.59 14.10 -8.52
N GLY A 2 48.03 14.74 -7.44
CA GLY A 2 48.09 14.13 -6.11
C GLY A 2 46.71 13.90 -5.49
N LEU A 3 46.63 12.92 -4.57
CA LEU A 3 45.44 12.71 -3.75
C LEU A 3 45.17 13.92 -2.85
N LEU A 4 43.90 14.26 -2.68
CA LEU A 4 43.42 15.34 -1.83
C LEU A 4 43.17 14.82 -0.41
N THR A 5 43.59 15.59 0.59
CA THR A 5 43.20 15.33 1.98
C THR A 5 41.69 15.48 2.14
N ILE A 6 41.08 14.79 3.10
CA ILE A 6 39.64 14.94 3.40
C ILE A 6 39.21 16.40 3.58
N GLY A 7 40.06 17.26 4.16
CA GLY A 7 39.79 18.69 4.31
C GLY A 7 39.83 19.46 2.99
N ALA A 8 40.82 19.20 2.13
CA ALA A 8 40.91 19.82 0.81
C ALA A 8 39.77 19.35 -0.10
N PHE A 9 39.42 18.08 -0.05
CA PHE A 9 38.32 17.49 -0.81
C PHE A 9 36.95 18.01 -0.34
N ALA A 10 36.74 18.12 0.97
CA ALA A 10 35.55 18.74 1.55
C ALA A 10 35.34 20.18 1.03
N LYS A 11 36.40 20.99 1.03
CA LYS A 11 36.34 22.36 0.51
C LYS A 11 36.01 22.41 -0.99
N ALA A 12 36.58 21.51 -1.78
CA ALA A 12 36.37 21.45 -3.23
C ALA A 12 34.96 20.93 -3.62
N SER A 13 34.41 20.00 -2.83
CA SER A 13 33.08 19.41 -3.05
C SER A 13 31.94 20.16 -2.35
N ARG A 14 32.26 21.16 -1.49
CA ARG A 14 31.33 21.84 -0.58
C ARG A 14 30.61 20.90 0.39
N LEU A 15 31.20 19.75 0.69
CA LEU A 15 30.71 18.81 1.69
C LEU A 15 31.48 18.99 3.00
N SER A 16 30.90 18.57 4.12
CA SER A 16 31.64 18.57 5.39
C SER A 16 32.52 17.32 5.51
N PRO A 17 33.67 17.38 6.20
CA PRO A 17 34.48 16.19 6.48
C PRO A 17 33.71 15.09 7.22
N LYS A 18 32.70 15.46 8.02
CA LYS A 18 31.80 14.51 8.69
C LYS A 18 30.89 13.79 7.70
N ALA A 19 30.34 14.50 6.70
CA ALA A 19 29.55 13.89 5.64
C ALA A 19 30.37 12.92 4.79
N LEU A 20 31.63 13.27 4.47
CA LEU A 20 32.53 12.38 3.72
C LEU A 20 32.84 11.07 4.45
N ARG A 21 32.92 11.09 5.79
CA ARG A 21 33.07 9.87 6.60
C ARG A 21 31.81 9.02 6.59
N LEU A 22 30.64 9.65 6.71
CA LEU A 22 29.36 8.95 6.61
C LEU A 22 29.16 8.33 5.22
N TYR A 23 29.56 9.02 4.16
CA TYR A 23 29.44 8.52 2.79
C TYR A 23 30.41 7.38 2.48
N ASP A 24 31.57 7.37 3.13
CA ASP A 24 32.49 6.23 3.12
C ASP A 24 31.86 5.00 3.80
N GLU A 25 31.32 5.16 5.02
CA GLU A 25 30.64 4.08 5.75
C GLU A 25 29.45 3.48 4.99
N LEU A 26 28.72 4.32 4.25
CA LEU A 26 27.58 3.90 3.43
C LEU A 26 27.97 3.41 2.03
N GLY A 27 29.26 3.38 1.68
CA GLY A 27 29.73 3.00 0.35
C GLY A 27 29.35 3.98 -0.77
N LEU A 28 28.83 5.15 -0.43
CA LEU A 28 28.35 6.19 -1.34
C LEU A 28 29.50 6.98 -1.98
N LEU A 29 30.58 7.21 -1.22
CA LEU A 29 31.79 7.88 -1.68
C LEU A 29 33.01 7.39 -0.89
N THR A 30 33.58 6.28 -1.37
CA THR A 30 34.73 5.64 -0.71
C THR A 30 36.02 6.41 -0.98
N PRO A 31 36.90 6.58 0.02
CA PRO A 31 38.19 7.24 -0.15
C PRO A 31 39.11 6.38 -1.04
N ALA A 32 39.82 7.04 -1.96
CA ALA A 32 40.80 6.37 -2.82
C ALA A 32 41.96 5.74 -2.02
N ARG A 33 42.28 6.28 -0.84
CA ARG A 33 43.24 5.69 0.10
C ARG A 33 42.91 6.08 1.53
N VAL A 34 43.05 5.11 2.44
CA VAL A 34 43.03 5.35 3.89
C VAL A 34 44.43 5.05 4.42
N ASP A 35 44.98 5.94 5.23
CA ASP A 35 46.22 5.70 5.94
C ASP A 35 46.03 4.56 6.95
N PRO A 36 46.80 3.46 6.89
CA PRO A 36 46.59 2.29 7.73
C PRO A 36 46.96 2.53 9.21
N VAL A 37 47.74 3.58 9.51
CA VAL A 37 48.19 3.89 10.88
C VAL A 37 47.33 4.98 11.49
N SER A 38 47.09 6.07 10.75
CA SER A 38 46.36 7.23 11.29
C SER A 38 44.87 7.24 10.94
N GLY A 39 44.39 6.32 10.08
CA GLY A 39 43.02 6.30 9.58
C GLY A 39 42.65 7.51 8.71
N TYR A 40 43.66 8.25 8.22
CA TYR A 40 43.45 9.49 7.49
C TYR A 40 43.01 9.21 6.05
N ARG A 41 41.95 9.89 5.60
CA ARG A 41 41.30 9.62 4.30
C ARG A 41 41.81 10.57 3.23
N PHE A 42 42.09 9.99 2.07
CA PHE A 42 42.55 10.67 0.87
C PHE A 42 41.63 10.33 -0.31
N TYR A 43 41.28 11.35 -1.09
CA TYR A 43 40.34 11.25 -2.21
C TYR A 43 41.03 11.67 -3.51
N ALA A 44 40.67 11.03 -4.62
CA ALA A 44 41.17 11.41 -5.93
C ALA A 44 40.39 12.62 -6.49
N PRO A 45 41.04 13.55 -7.23
CA PRO A 45 40.34 14.67 -7.88
C PRO A 45 39.19 14.24 -8.80
N ALA A 46 39.28 13.06 -9.42
CA ALA A 46 38.21 12.50 -10.27
C ALA A 46 36.91 12.20 -9.49
N GLN A 47 36.98 12.02 -8.17
CA GLN A 47 35.80 11.75 -7.33
C GLN A 47 34.97 13.03 -7.05
N LEU A 48 35.44 14.20 -7.50
CA LEU A 48 34.75 15.47 -7.25
C LEU A 48 33.38 15.54 -7.93
N ASP A 49 33.23 14.96 -9.12
CA ASP A 49 31.95 15.01 -9.84
C ASP A 49 30.90 14.12 -9.18
N GLN A 50 31.30 12.93 -8.71
CA GLN A 50 30.45 12.07 -7.88
C GLN A 50 30.07 12.77 -6.56
N ALA A 51 31.03 13.42 -5.89
CA ALA A 51 30.77 14.16 -4.66
C ALA A 51 29.80 15.34 -4.86
N ARG A 52 29.88 16.04 -6.00
CA ARG A 52 28.95 17.11 -6.37
C ARG A 52 27.55 16.57 -6.66
N LEU A 53 27.44 15.45 -7.38
CA LEU A 53 26.16 14.79 -7.65
C LEU A 53 25.46 14.42 -6.34
N VAL A 54 26.16 13.75 -5.42
CA VAL A 54 25.65 13.41 -4.09
C VAL A 54 25.19 14.67 -3.34
N ALA A 55 25.97 15.76 -3.40
CA ALA A 55 25.60 17.01 -2.75
C ALA A 55 24.32 17.63 -3.34
N TRP A 56 24.14 17.60 -4.66
CA TRP A 56 22.93 18.10 -5.32
C TRP A 56 21.70 17.26 -4.99
N LEU A 57 21.80 15.94 -5.04
CA LEU A 57 20.69 15.04 -4.71
C LEU A 57 20.30 15.16 -3.23
N ARG A 58 21.27 15.32 -2.33
CA ARG A 58 21.01 15.61 -0.92
C ARG A 58 20.27 16.93 -0.73
N ARG A 59 20.61 17.96 -1.50
CA ARG A 59 19.95 19.26 -1.44
C ARG A 59 18.53 19.21 -2.00
N LEU A 60 18.25 18.29 -2.92
CA LEU A 60 16.90 17.96 -3.39
C LEU A 60 16.06 17.24 -2.32
N GLY A 61 16.68 16.82 -1.21
CA GLY A 61 15.99 16.07 -0.14
C GLY A 61 15.97 14.56 -0.37
N MET A 62 16.71 14.04 -1.35
CA MET A 62 16.73 12.62 -1.66
C MET A 62 17.37 11.80 -0.51
N PRO A 63 16.73 10.68 -0.08
CA PRO A 63 17.30 9.78 0.93
C PRO A 63 18.62 9.16 0.49
N LEU A 64 19.54 8.93 1.44
CA LEU A 64 20.90 8.44 1.15
C LEU A 64 20.92 7.09 0.40
N ALA A 65 20.03 6.16 0.74
CA ALA A 65 19.90 4.88 0.06
C ALA A 65 19.53 5.05 -1.43
N ARG A 66 18.65 5.99 -1.73
CA ARG A 66 18.21 6.28 -3.10
C ARG A 66 19.30 7.00 -3.90
N ILE A 67 20.07 7.88 -3.24
CA ILE A 67 21.27 8.50 -3.86
C ILE A 67 22.31 7.42 -4.20
N GLN A 68 22.48 6.41 -3.34
CA GLN A 68 23.38 5.28 -3.62
C GLN A 68 22.95 4.54 -4.88
N TYR A 69 21.67 4.22 -4.98
CA TYR A 69 21.10 3.58 -6.18
C TYR A 69 21.34 4.43 -7.44
N VAL A 70 20.98 5.72 -7.43
CA VAL A 70 21.23 6.65 -8.55
C VAL A 70 22.70 6.70 -8.94
N SER A 71 23.62 6.59 -7.98
CA SER A 71 25.06 6.62 -8.23
C SER A 71 25.61 5.35 -8.89
N THR A 72 24.81 4.27 -8.95
CA THR A 72 25.17 3.01 -9.64
C THR A 72 24.60 2.91 -11.06
N LEU A 73 23.71 3.82 -11.43
CA LEU A 73 23.00 3.80 -12.72
C LEU A 73 23.76 4.56 -13.81
N GLU A 74 23.52 4.17 -15.05
CA GLU A 74 23.89 4.95 -16.23
C GLU A 74 23.12 6.30 -16.29
N PRO A 75 23.60 7.31 -17.04
CA PRO A 75 23.05 8.66 -17.01
C PRO A 75 21.54 8.77 -17.28
N ASP A 76 21.01 8.02 -18.24
CA ASP A 76 19.59 8.08 -18.61
C ASP A 76 18.66 7.43 -17.56
N PRO A 77 18.93 6.20 -17.08
CA PRO A 77 18.20 5.65 -15.93
C PRO A 77 18.33 6.48 -14.66
N ALA A 78 19.52 7.04 -14.37
CA ALA A 78 19.74 7.92 -13.23
C ALA A 78 18.85 9.18 -13.32
N ALA A 79 18.76 9.79 -14.50
CA ALA A 79 17.89 10.94 -14.74
C ALA A 79 16.40 10.58 -14.58
N GLN A 80 15.99 9.38 -15.02
CA GLN A 80 14.62 8.92 -14.83
C GLN A 80 14.30 8.70 -13.35
N GLU A 81 15.22 8.13 -12.58
CA GLU A 81 15.03 7.91 -11.15
C GLU A 81 14.90 9.23 -10.36
N ILE A 82 15.67 10.25 -10.76
CA ILE A 82 15.54 11.60 -10.20
C ILE A 82 14.16 12.19 -10.54
N ARG A 83 13.66 12.01 -11.77
CA ARG A 83 12.30 12.46 -12.16
C ARG A 83 11.22 11.77 -11.33
N SER A 84 11.31 10.45 -11.16
CA SER A 84 10.36 9.67 -10.35
C SER A 84 10.36 10.14 -8.89
N PHE A 85 11.55 10.35 -8.30
CA PHE A 85 11.65 10.91 -6.96
C PHE A 85 11.00 12.29 -6.85
N TRP A 86 11.25 13.17 -7.82
CA TRP A 86 10.70 14.52 -7.79
C TRP A 86 9.17 14.52 -7.94
N ALA A 87 8.62 13.70 -8.84
CA ALA A 87 7.17 13.54 -8.99
C ALA A 87 6.51 13.05 -7.69
N GLN A 88 7.12 12.09 -6.99
CA GLN A 88 6.64 11.64 -5.68
C GLN A 88 6.70 12.77 -4.64
N ALA A 89 7.81 13.51 -4.58
CA ALA A 89 7.95 14.62 -3.64
C ALA A 89 6.96 15.77 -3.90
N GLU A 90 6.63 16.04 -5.15
CA GLU A 90 5.57 16.98 -5.54
C GLU A 90 4.19 16.48 -5.10
N ALA A 91 3.88 15.20 -5.34
CA ALA A 91 2.62 14.59 -4.90
C ALA A 91 2.46 14.63 -3.37
N ASP A 92 3.49 14.25 -2.61
CA ASP A 92 3.49 14.31 -1.14
C ASP A 92 3.34 15.75 -0.62
N THR A 93 3.89 16.73 -1.36
CA THR A 93 3.78 18.15 -1.00
C THR A 93 2.41 18.70 -1.34
N ALA A 94 1.80 18.29 -2.45
CA ALA A 94 0.41 18.61 -2.78
C ALA A 94 -0.53 18.06 -1.70
N ALA A 95 -0.40 16.78 -1.33
CA ALA A 95 -1.21 16.17 -0.27
C ALA A 95 -1.06 16.89 1.08
N ARG A 96 0.17 17.26 1.47
CA ARG A 96 0.40 18.04 2.71
C ARG A 96 -0.18 19.45 2.63
N ARG A 97 -0.16 20.09 1.46
CA ARG A 97 -0.76 21.40 1.22
C ARG A 97 -2.28 21.35 1.33
N ASP A 98 -2.89 20.29 0.81
CA ASP A 98 -4.34 20.08 0.89
C ASP A 98 -4.76 19.86 2.35
N LEU A 99 -4.02 19.02 3.09
CA LEU A 99 -4.20 18.84 4.53
C LEU A 99 -4.03 20.15 5.32
N ALA A 100 -2.99 20.94 5.01
CA ALA A 100 -2.77 22.22 5.66
C ALA A 100 -3.92 23.21 5.39
N SER A 101 -4.42 23.26 4.15
CA SER A 101 -5.55 24.11 3.76
C SER A 101 -6.82 23.70 4.51
N PHE A 102 -7.09 22.40 4.58
CA PHE A 102 -8.18 21.84 5.38
C PHE A 102 -8.07 22.23 6.86
N LEU A 103 -6.89 22.06 7.48
CA LEU A 103 -6.68 22.39 8.90
C LEU A 103 -6.84 23.90 9.17
N ILE A 104 -6.38 24.75 8.25
CA ILE A 104 -6.59 26.20 8.34
C ILE A 104 -8.08 26.52 8.30
N ASP A 105 -8.83 25.94 7.36
CA ASP A 105 -10.28 26.15 7.23
C ASP A 105 -11.08 25.60 8.43
N HIS A 106 -10.62 24.49 8.99
CA HIS A 106 -11.21 23.85 10.16
C HIS A 106 -10.99 24.70 11.42
N LEU A 107 -9.74 25.12 11.69
CA LEU A 107 -9.40 25.89 12.88
C LEU A 107 -9.85 27.36 12.79
N SER A 108 -10.01 27.90 11.59
CA SER A 108 -10.53 29.26 11.39
C SER A 108 -12.05 29.35 11.51
N ARG A 109 -12.76 28.22 11.45
CA ARG A 109 -14.22 28.17 11.66
C ARG A 109 -14.54 28.24 13.15
N LYS A 110 -14.71 29.46 13.64
CA LYS A 110 -15.36 29.76 14.93
C LYS A 110 -16.85 29.38 14.83
N ASP A 111 -17.22 28.23 15.39
CA ASP A 111 -18.56 27.60 15.39
C ASP A 111 -19.22 27.37 14.00
N PRO A 112 -19.56 26.13 13.60
CA PRO A 112 -20.11 25.88 12.28
C PRO A 112 -21.60 26.24 12.25
N ALA A 113 -21.90 27.48 11.91
CA ALA A 113 -23.08 27.74 11.09
C ALA A 113 -22.80 27.16 9.70
N MET A 114 -23.35 25.96 9.47
CA MET A 114 -23.49 25.28 8.18
C MET A 114 -23.64 26.27 7.01
N SER A 115 -22.64 26.32 6.13
CA SER A 115 -22.85 26.78 4.75
C SER A 115 -23.44 25.60 3.95
N PRO A 116 -24.66 25.71 3.38
CA PRO A 116 -25.37 24.58 2.82
C PRO A 116 -25.07 24.43 1.32
N THR A 117 -24.07 23.63 0.94
CA THR A 117 -24.00 23.16 -0.48
C THR A 117 -23.36 21.79 -0.69
N THR A 118 -22.60 21.21 0.24
CA THR A 118 -22.08 19.84 0.05
C THR A 118 -23.11 18.84 0.54
N ARG A 119 -23.79 18.17 -0.40
CA ARG A 119 -24.69 17.06 -0.07
C ARG A 119 -23.88 15.96 0.63
N PRO A 120 -24.40 15.33 1.69
CA PRO A 120 -23.67 14.27 2.39
C PRO A 120 -23.40 13.12 1.41
N LEU A 121 -22.13 12.73 1.29
CA LEU A 121 -21.73 11.56 0.50
C LEU A 121 -21.94 10.29 1.32
N GLY A 122 -22.25 9.19 0.63
CA GLY A 122 -22.38 7.88 1.23
C GLY A 122 -21.94 6.79 0.26
N LEU A 123 -21.79 5.59 0.78
CA LEU A 123 -21.37 4.44 -0.01
C LEU A 123 -22.57 3.61 -0.44
N ARG A 124 -22.66 3.29 -1.74
CA ARG A 124 -23.41 2.13 -2.23
C ARG A 124 -22.43 1.01 -2.44
N TYR A 125 -22.63 -0.12 -1.78
CA TYR A 125 -21.62 -1.17 -1.74
C TYR A 125 -22.25 -2.55 -1.95
N ALA A 126 -21.45 -3.47 -2.45
CA ALA A 126 -21.76 -4.89 -2.53
C ALA A 126 -20.49 -5.69 -2.26
N ALA A 127 -20.64 -6.82 -1.58
CA ALA A 127 -19.59 -7.80 -1.37
C ALA A 127 -20.05 -9.15 -1.92
N LEU A 128 -19.14 -9.86 -2.57
CA LEU A 128 -19.36 -11.23 -2.99
C LEU A 128 -18.08 -12.03 -2.76
N SER A 129 -18.23 -13.23 -2.22
CA SER A 129 -17.16 -14.19 -2.02
C SER A 129 -17.63 -15.54 -2.53
N ASP A 130 -16.83 -16.15 -3.40
CA ASP A 130 -17.12 -17.40 -4.08
C ASP A 130 -15.94 -18.36 -3.90
N THR A 131 -16.24 -19.65 -3.70
CA THR A 131 -15.22 -20.68 -3.51
C THR A 131 -14.37 -20.91 -4.76
N GLY A 132 -14.86 -20.53 -5.95
CA GLY A 132 -14.26 -20.92 -7.21
C GLY A 132 -14.64 -22.35 -7.60
N LEU A 133 -14.03 -22.85 -8.69
CA LEU A 133 -14.35 -24.16 -9.26
C LEU A 133 -13.38 -25.26 -8.81
N VAL A 134 -12.20 -24.90 -8.34
CA VAL A 134 -11.10 -25.84 -8.04
C VAL A 134 -10.94 -26.12 -6.54
N ARG A 135 -11.22 -25.14 -5.68
CA ARG A 135 -11.01 -25.28 -4.22
C ARG A 135 -12.20 -25.98 -3.56
N GLU A 136 -11.91 -26.79 -2.53
CA GLU A 136 -12.95 -27.52 -1.77
C GLU A 136 -13.66 -26.65 -0.74
N SER A 137 -13.00 -25.59 -0.27
CA SER A 137 -13.52 -24.66 0.73
C SER A 137 -13.12 -23.23 0.41
N ASN A 138 -13.96 -22.29 0.85
CA ASN A 138 -13.69 -20.87 0.75
C ASN A 138 -12.98 -20.40 2.03
N GLN A 139 -11.75 -19.91 1.87
CA GLN A 139 -10.94 -19.37 2.95
C GLN A 139 -10.90 -17.84 2.95
N ASP A 140 -11.51 -17.20 1.96
CA ASP A 140 -11.66 -15.76 1.90
C ASP A 140 -12.84 -15.27 2.72
N THR A 141 -12.71 -14.07 3.25
CA THR A 141 -13.81 -13.32 3.85
C THR A 141 -13.89 -11.93 3.22
N ALA A 142 -15.06 -11.62 2.63
CA ALA A 142 -15.40 -10.29 2.15
C ALA A 142 -16.47 -9.65 3.03
N TYR A 143 -16.33 -8.37 3.33
CA TYR A 143 -17.28 -7.59 4.10
C TYR A 143 -17.48 -6.22 3.47
N ALA A 144 -18.75 -5.80 3.40
CA ALA A 144 -19.11 -4.46 2.97
C ALA A 144 -20.26 -3.95 3.82
N GLY A 145 -20.06 -2.78 4.38
CA GLY A 145 -21.07 -2.05 5.13
C GLY A 145 -20.98 -0.54 4.87
N PRO A 146 -21.80 0.26 5.57
CA PRO A 146 -21.95 1.68 5.29
C PRO A 146 -20.68 2.49 5.56
N ARG A 147 -19.74 1.91 6.31
CA ARG A 147 -18.49 2.56 6.68
C ARG A 147 -17.26 1.69 6.47
N LEU A 148 -17.38 0.37 6.62
CA LEU A 148 -16.25 -0.54 6.48
C LEU A 148 -16.39 -1.39 5.22
N LEU A 149 -15.32 -1.45 4.45
CA LEU A 149 -15.13 -2.41 3.36
C LEU A 149 -13.90 -3.24 3.72
N ALA A 150 -13.95 -4.55 3.63
CA ALA A 150 -12.80 -5.39 3.94
C ALA A 150 -12.78 -6.66 3.08
N VAL A 151 -11.58 -7.09 2.72
CA VAL A 151 -11.30 -8.38 2.09
C VAL A 151 -10.10 -8.98 2.82
N ALA A 152 -10.20 -10.24 3.20
CA ALA A 152 -9.13 -11.01 3.80
C ALA A 152 -9.08 -12.38 3.12
N ASP A 153 -7.89 -12.77 2.66
CA ASP A 153 -7.60 -14.07 2.06
C ASP A 153 -6.82 -14.90 3.08
N GLY A 154 -7.44 -15.99 3.52
CA GLY A 154 -6.88 -16.89 4.51
C GLY A 154 -6.12 -18.04 3.87
N CYS A 155 -4.89 -18.27 4.30
CA CYS A 155 -4.06 -19.36 3.84
C CYS A 155 -3.78 -20.41 4.93
N GLY A 156 -3.57 -21.66 4.52
CA GLY A 156 -3.26 -22.79 5.40
C GLY A 156 -4.50 -23.51 5.95
N ALA A 157 -4.29 -24.43 6.89
CA ALA A 157 -5.35 -25.23 7.49
C ALA A 157 -6.34 -24.37 8.29
N GLN A 158 -5.86 -23.25 8.83
CA GLN A 158 -6.65 -22.29 9.59
C GLN A 158 -6.94 -20.99 8.81
N GLY A 159 -6.87 -21.01 7.48
CA GLY A 159 -7.12 -19.82 6.64
C GLY A 159 -8.52 -19.22 6.84
N ALA A 160 -9.58 -20.02 6.69
CA ALA A 160 -10.96 -19.57 6.86
C ALA A 160 -11.26 -18.94 8.23
N PRO A 161 -10.91 -19.56 9.38
CA PRO A 161 -11.11 -18.90 10.67
C PRO A 161 -10.20 -17.69 10.88
N ALA A 162 -8.99 -17.66 10.31
CA ALA A 162 -8.09 -16.50 10.40
C ALA A 162 -8.65 -15.28 9.64
N SER A 163 -9.09 -15.45 8.40
CA SER A 163 -9.64 -14.35 7.59
C SER A 163 -10.93 -13.79 8.20
N ALA A 164 -11.81 -14.68 8.69
CA ALA A 164 -13.03 -14.29 9.40
C ALA A 164 -12.72 -13.47 10.66
N ALA A 165 -11.77 -13.92 11.49
CA ALA A 165 -11.38 -13.22 12.70
C ALA A 165 -10.74 -11.85 12.44
N ALA A 166 -9.95 -11.72 11.37
CA ALA A 166 -9.34 -10.45 10.99
C ALA A 166 -10.42 -9.42 10.59
N VAL A 167 -11.41 -9.83 9.80
CA VAL A 167 -12.53 -8.97 9.39
C VAL A 167 -13.45 -8.67 10.57
N ASP A 168 -13.75 -9.64 11.43
CA ASP A 168 -14.61 -9.47 12.60
C ASP A 168 -14.04 -8.46 13.60
N ALA A 169 -12.72 -8.43 13.79
CA ALA A 169 -12.06 -7.43 14.63
C ALA A 169 -12.31 -6.00 14.15
N LEU A 170 -12.44 -5.80 12.83
CA LEU A 170 -12.69 -4.49 12.23
C LEU A 170 -14.17 -4.06 12.28
N LYS A 171 -15.13 -4.99 12.39
CA LYS A 171 -16.57 -4.68 12.37
C LYS A 171 -17.02 -3.69 13.45
N HIS A 172 -16.31 -3.62 14.57
CA HIS A 172 -16.60 -2.63 15.62
C HIS A 172 -16.42 -1.18 15.14
N LEU A 173 -15.62 -0.95 14.09
CA LEU A 173 -15.40 0.38 13.51
C LEU A 173 -16.62 0.92 12.75
N GLU A 174 -17.59 0.07 12.41
CA GLU A 174 -18.81 0.53 11.76
C GLU A 174 -19.69 1.37 12.67
N THR A 175 -19.79 0.97 13.93
CA THR A 175 -20.68 1.58 14.94
C THR A 175 -19.96 2.63 15.79
N GLY A 176 -18.63 2.66 15.78
CA GLY A 176 -17.82 3.61 16.56
C GLY A 176 -17.90 5.04 16.04
N THR A 177 -18.14 6.01 16.93
CA THR A 177 -17.98 7.44 16.63
C THR A 177 -16.49 7.74 16.47
N ILE A 178 -16.04 8.05 15.25
CA ILE A 178 -14.64 8.38 14.99
C ILE A 178 -14.48 9.88 15.18
N ALA A 179 -13.66 10.30 16.16
CA ALA A 179 -13.28 11.68 16.31
C ALA A 179 -12.35 12.11 15.16
N GLU A 180 -12.58 13.31 14.60
CA GLU A 180 -11.76 13.86 13.52
C GLU A 180 -10.28 13.93 13.95
N GLY A 181 -9.38 13.33 13.15
CA GLY A 181 -7.94 13.27 13.43
C GLY A 181 -7.44 12.02 14.18
N GLY A 182 -8.33 11.14 14.66
CA GLY A 182 -7.96 9.88 15.32
C GLY A 182 -8.05 8.62 14.44
N LEU A 183 -8.41 8.78 13.16
CA LEU A 183 -8.77 7.68 12.27
C LEU A 183 -7.66 6.63 12.09
N LEU A 184 -6.41 7.09 11.88
CA LEU A 184 -5.26 6.19 11.73
C LEU A 184 -4.97 5.43 13.02
N ASN A 185 -5.06 6.08 14.18
CA ASN A 185 -4.84 5.42 15.47
C ASN A 185 -5.92 4.36 15.76
N VAL A 186 -7.18 4.66 15.46
CA VAL A 186 -8.30 3.70 15.60
C VAL A 186 -8.11 2.50 14.68
N LEU A 187 -7.64 2.73 13.45
CA LEU A 187 -7.28 1.67 12.52
C LEU A 187 -6.09 0.85 13.01
N GLU A 188 -5.04 1.49 13.53
CA GLU A 188 -3.87 0.81 14.09
C GLU A 188 -4.25 -0.10 15.26
N GLU A 189 -5.09 0.39 16.18
CA GLU A 189 -5.64 -0.42 17.27
C GLU A 189 -6.47 -1.60 16.75
N ALA A 190 -7.34 -1.38 15.76
CA ALA A 190 -8.17 -2.44 15.20
C ALA A 190 -7.36 -3.50 14.44
N VAL A 191 -6.30 -3.09 13.75
CA VAL A 191 -5.36 -3.98 13.05
C VAL A 191 -4.56 -4.80 14.04
N GLU A 192 -4.14 -4.19 15.16
CA GLU A 192 -3.46 -4.91 16.23
C GLU A 192 -4.39 -5.90 16.93
N GLN A 193 -5.68 -5.57 17.09
CA GLN A 193 -6.70 -6.53 17.53
C GLN A 193 -6.88 -7.68 16.53
N ALA A 194 -6.97 -7.38 15.23
CA ALA A 194 -7.05 -8.38 14.17
C ALA A 194 -5.82 -9.30 14.19
N ARG A 195 -4.62 -8.74 14.32
CA ARG A 195 -3.37 -9.51 14.44
C ARG A 195 -3.40 -10.47 15.62
N ARG A 196 -3.84 -10.01 16.80
CA ARG A 196 -3.95 -10.87 17.99
C ARG A 196 -4.97 -11.99 17.80
N ALA A 197 -6.13 -11.67 17.23
CA ALA A 197 -7.18 -12.65 16.95
C ALA A 197 -6.69 -13.74 15.99
N VAL A 198 -6.02 -13.36 14.91
CA VAL A 198 -5.41 -14.31 13.96
C VAL A 198 -4.34 -15.15 14.64
N HIS A 199 -3.42 -14.52 15.39
CA HIS A 199 -2.34 -15.22 16.09
C HIS A 199 -2.87 -16.25 17.10
N ASP A 200 -3.97 -15.97 17.81
CA ASP A 200 -4.57 -16.93 18.72
C ASP A 200 -5.17 -18.15 17.99
N ILE A 201 -5.74 -17.95 16.81
CA ILE A 201 -6.28 -19.03 15.96
C ILE A 201 -5.16 -19.89 15.37
N THR A 202 -4.12 -19.28 14.82
CA THR A 202 -2.99 -20.01 14.21
C THR A 202 -2.18 -20.78 15.27
N ARG A 203 -2.02 -20.22 16.47
CA ARG A 203 -1.36 -20.89 17.62
C ARG A 203 -2.15 -22.09 18.14
N THR A 204 -3.47 -21.97 18.23
CA THR A 204 -4.33 -23.07 18.71
C THR A 204 -4.43 -24.21 17.69
N GLY A 205 -4.42 -23.90 16.39
CA GLY A 205 -4.34 -24.88 15.31
C GLY A 205 -3.00 -25.64 15.28
N SER A 206 -1.88 -24.91 15.42
CA SER A 206 -0.53 -25.47 15.35
C SER A 206 -0.18 -26.43 16.49
N ALA A 207 -0.88 -26.35 17.64
CA ALA A 207 -0.70 -27.28 18.75
C ALA A 207 -1.18 -28.72 18.47
N SER A 208 -1.89 -28.94 17.35
CA SER A 208 -2.59 -30.19 17.04
C SER A 208 -1.96 -31.00 15.90
N GLY A 209 -0.89 -30.52 15.26
CA GLY A 209 -0.33 -31.14 14.05
C GLY A 209 1.20 -31.15 13.99
N SER A 210 1.83 -32.21 14.48
CA SER A 210 3.21 -32.56 14.10
C SER A 210 3.20 -33.09 12.66
N GLY A 211 3.53 -32.26 11.67
CA GLY A 211 3.59 -32.67 10.26
C GLY A 211 4.34 -31.68 9.37
N SER A 212 5.32 -32.20 8.64
CA SER A 212 6.18 -31.53 7.67
C SER A 212 5.41 -30.82 6.54
N GLY A 213 5.78 -29.56 6.23
CA GLY A 213 5.59 -28.96 4.89
C GLY A 213 4.26 -28.25 4.59
N SER A 214 3.36 -28.08 5.56
CA SER A 214 2.13 -27.30 5.37
C SER A 214 2.43 -25.80 5.22
N ALA A 215 1.76 -25.14 4.28
CA ALA A 215 1.74 -23.68 4.18
C ALA A 215 1.43 -23.08 5.56
N ALA A 216 2.22 -22.08 5.97
CA ALA A 216 2.06 -21.47 7.28
C ALA A 216 0.70 -20.78 7.37
N ASP A 217 -0.08 -21.12 8.39
CA ASP A 217 -1.41 -20.56 8.62
C ASP A 217 -1.34 -19.04 8.79
N GLY A 218 -2.17 -18.31 8.06
CA GLY A 218 -2.21 -16.85 8.10
C GLY A 218 -3.36 -16.26 7.30
N THR A 219 -3.43 -14.94 7.25
CA THR A 219 -4.40 -14.22 6.41
C THR A 219 -3.81 -12.91 5.89
N THR A 220 -4.20 -12.52 4.69
CA THR A 220 -4.09 -11.14 4.23
C THR A 220 -5.19 -10.30 4.89
N LEU A 221 -5.04 -8.98 4.87
CA LEU A 221 -6.08 -8.06 5.29
C LEU A 221 -5.97 -6.76 4.50
N THR A 222 -7.02 -6.44 3.76
CA THR A 222 -7.17 -5.17 3.08
C THR A 222 -8.52 -4.58 3.44
N ALA A 223 -8.54 -3.40 4.06
CA ALA A 223 -9.76 -2.76 4.48
C ALA A 223 -9.75 -1.25 4.23
N MET A 224 -10.94 -0.70 3.99
CA MET A 224 -11.18 0.72 3.83
C MET A 224 -12.26 1.18 4.79
N LEU A 225 -12.00 2.28 5.49
CA LEU A 225 -12.89 2.88 6.47
C LEU A 225 -13.31 4.29 6.06
N TRP A 226 -14.62 4.48 5.92
CA TRP A 226 -15.27 5.72 5.54
C TRP A 226 -15.68 6.56 6.75
N THR A 227 -15.29 7.83 6.73
CA THR A 227 -15.60 8.81 7.78
C THR A 227 -16.64 9.85 7.36
N GLY A 228 -17.11 9.85 6.11
CA GLY A 228 -18.02 10.86 5.56
C GLY A 228 -17.37 11.81 4.57
N SER A 229 -16.07 12.05 4.71
CA SER A 229 -15.27 12.92 3.83
C SER A 229 -13.98 12.25 3.34
N GLN A 230 -13.46 11.25 4.07
CA GLN A 230 -12.20 10.58 3.76
C GLN A 230 -12.33 9.07 3.88
N LEU A 231 -11.46 8.37 3.15
CA LEU A 231 -11.26 6.93 3.19
C LEU A 231 -9.89 6.63 3.74
N ALA A 232 -9.83 5.91 4.86
CA ALA A 232 -8.59 5.35 5.35
C ALA A 232 -8.44 3.91 4.85
N LEU A 233 -7.33 3.64 4.17
CA LEU A 233 -6.94 2.35 3.65
C LEU A 233 -5.95 1.70 4.62
N VAL A 234 -6.17 0.44 4.95
CA VAL A 234 -5.17 -0.46 5.54
C VAL A 234 -4.96 -1.65 4.61
N HIS A 235 -3.71 -2.01 4.38
CA HIS A 235 -3.34 -3.11 3.50
C HIS A 235 -2.17 -3.94 4.05
N ILE A 236 -2.34 -5.26 4.05
CA ILE A 236 -1.29 -6.25 4.28
C ILE A 236 -1.59 -7.52 3.46
N GLY A 237 -0.76 -7.79 2.46
CA GLY A 237 -0.81 -9.02 1.66
C GLY A 237 -0.73 -8.66 0.18
N ASP A 238 -1.41 -9.44 -0.64
CA ASP A 238 -1.50 -9.28 -2.10
C ASP A 238 -2.91 -9.02 -2.61
N SER A 239 -3.89 -8.89 -1.71
CA SER A 239 -5.22 -8.37 -2.07
C SER A 239 -5.12 -6.92 -2.54
N ARG A 240 -5.89 -6.55 -3.56
CA ARG A 240 -5.73 -5.25 -4.23
C ARG A 240 -6.90 -4.32 -3.99
N VAL A 241 -6.61 -3.01 -3.93
CA VAL A 241 -7.60 -1.95 -4.04
C VAL A 241 -7.36 -1.15 -5.31
N CYS A 242 -8.41 -1.04 -6.12
CA CYS A 242 -8.44 -0.22 -7.33
C CYS A 242 -9.47 0.89 -7.20
N LEU A 243 -9.14 2.07 -7.72
CA LEU A 243 -10.03 3.23 -7.87
C LEU A 243 -10.30 3.47 -9.34
N LEU A 244 -11.56 3.46 -9.72
CA LEU A 244 -12.01 3.94 -11.01
C LEU A 244 -12.43 5.42 -10.86
N ARG A 245 -11.70 6.32 -11.53
CA ARG A 245 -12.00 7.75 -11.59
C ARG A 245 -11.88 8.23 -13.03
N ASP A 246 -12.87 8.99 -13.50
CA ASP A 246 -12.93 9.52 -14.86
C ASP A 246 -12.75 8.46 -15.98
N GLY A 247 -13.13 7.20 -15.71
CA GLY A 247 -13.02 6.08 -16.65
C GLY A 247 -11.66 5.37 -16.69
N GLU A 248 -10.71 5.83 -15.87
CA GLU A 248 -9.38 5.23 -15.70
C GLU A 248 -9.30 4.45 -14.38
N LEU A 249 -8.66 3.28 -14.42
CA LEU A 249 -8.50 2.39 -13.26
C LEU A 249 -7.09 2.54 -12.67
N PHE A 250 -7.01 2.96 -11.42
CA PHE A 250 -5.77 3.14 -10.68
C PHE A 250 -5.68 2.14 -9.53
N GLN A 251 -4.62 1.36 -9.47
CA GLN A 251 -4.33 0.53 -8.30
C GLN A 251 -3.73 1.41 -7.19
N ILE A 252 -4.32 1.37 -6.00
CA ILE A 252 -3.90 2.19 -4.84
C ILE A 252 -2.97 1.41 -3.91
N THR A 253 -3.16 0.10 -3.80
CA THR A 253 -2.33 -0.80 -2.98
C THR A 253 -1.09 -1.26 -3.71
N HIS A 254 -0.07 -1.61 -2.94
CA HIS A 254 1.17 -2.20 -3.44
C HIS A 254 1.33 -3.60 -2.86
N ASP A 255 1.41 -4.61 -3.71
CA ASP A 255 1.38 -6.01 -3.28
C ASP A 255 2.61 -6.35 -2.42
N HIS A 256 2.39 -6.96 -1.26
CA HIS A 256 3.45 -7.46 -0.39
C HIS A 256 3.87 -8.89 -0.77
N THR A 257 4.21 -9.10 -2.04
CA THR A 257 4.76 -10.35 -2.57
C THR A 257 6.27 -10.25 -2.80
N MET A 258 6.94 -11.40 -2.78
CA MET A 258 8.38 -11.49 -3.08
C MET A 258 8.67 -10.99 -4.50
N VAL A 259 7.81 -11.34 -5.47
CA VAL A 259 7.99 -10.92 -6.87
C VAL A 259 7.81 -9.42 -7.03
N GLN A 260 6.86 -8.81 -6.33
CA GLN A 260 6.69 -7.36 -6.36
C GLN A 260 7.93 -6.65 -5.81
N SER A 261 8.52 -7.16 -4.71
CA SER A 261 9.78 -6.63 -4.19
C SER A 261 10.94 -6.76 -5.18
N MET A 262 11.01 -7.86 -5.93
CA MET A 262 12.02 -8.03 -6.98
C MET A 262 11.81 -7.09 -8.16
N VAL A 263 10.56 -6.75 -8.50
CA VAL A 263 10.25 -5.74 -9.52
C VAL A 263 10.68 -4.35 -9.02
N ASP A 264 10.38 -4.02 -7.78
CA ASP A 264 10.76 -2.74 -7.16
C ASP A 264 12.29 -2.58 -7.08
N GLU A 265 13.01 -3.68 -6.87
CA GLU A 265 14.49 -3.75 -6.90
C GLU A 265 15.07 -3.73 -8.33
N GLY A 266 14.22 -3.78 -9.38
CA GLY A 266 14.65 -3.85 -10.78
C GLY A 266 15.27 -5.18 -11.19
N ARG A 267 15.06 -6.24 -10.40
CA ARG A 267 15.57 -7.60 -10.67
C ARG A 267 14.65 -8.40 -11.59
N LEU A 268 13.38 -8.00 -11.68
CA LEU A 268 12.38 -8.57 -12.58
C LEU A 268 11.61 -7.44 -13.27
N THR A 269 11.19 -7.68 -14.50
CA THR A 269 10.17 -6.86 -15.14
C THR A 269 8.76 -7.24 -14.64
N PRO A 270 7.78 -6.33 -14.69
CA PRO A 270 6.39 -6.64 -14.33
C PRO A 270 5.83 -7.83 -15.12
N GLU A 271 6.22 -7.98 -16.39
CA GLU A 271 5.79 -9.08 -17.25
C GLU A 271 6.38 -10.42 -16.79
N GLU A 272 7.65 -10.44 -16.38
CA GLU A 272 8.30 -11.64 -15.85
C GLU A 272 7.71 -12.07 -14.50
N ALA A 273 7.32 -11.10 -13.65
CA ALA A 273 6.75 -11.35 -12.33
C ALA A 273 5.45 -12.19 -12.38
N VAL A 274 4.60 -11.97 -13.38
CA VAL A 274 3.34 -12.72 -13.57
C VAL A 274 3.58 -14.22 -13.79
N SER A 275 4.67 -14.55 -14.49
CA SER A 275 5.04 -15.94 -14.81
C SER A 275 5.94 -16.60 -13.78
N HIS A 276 6.36 -15.87 -12.74
CA HIS A 276 7.40 -16.31 -11.82
C HIS A 276 6.90 -17.44 -10.90
N PRO A 277 7.71 -18.50 -10.64
CA PRO A 277 7.32 -19.64 -9.80
C PRO A 277 6.93 -19.26 -8.36
N GLN A 278 7.47 -18.15 -7.86
CA GLN A 278 7.23 -17.65 -6.49
C GLN A 278 6.27 -16.45 -6.45
N ARG A 279 5.40 -16.29 -7.46
CA ARG A 279 4.47 -15.14 -7.54
C ARG A 279 3.49 -15.05 -6.36
N ALA A 280 3.08 -16.18 -5.81
CA ALA A 280 2.19 -16.27 -4.65
C ALA A 280 2.93 -16.27 -3.31
N LEU A 281 4.26 -16.05 -3.31
CA LEU A 281 5.04 -16.04 -2.07
C LEU A 281 4.90 -14.68 -1.39
N LEU A 282 4.03 -14.61 -0.38
CA LEU A 282 3.83 -13.45 0.47
C LEU A 282 5.05 -13.18 1.36
N ILE A 283 5.49 -11.92 1.39
CA ILE A 283 6.52 -11.44 2.33
C ILE A 283 5.92 -10.80 3.59
N ARG A 284 4.63 -10.42 3.55
CA ARG A 284 3.87 -9.90 4.69
C ARG A 284 2.47 -10.48 4.72
N ALA A 285 2.10 -11.10 5.83
CA ALA A 285 0.75 -11.60 6.11
C ALA A 285 0.49 -11.58 7.63
N LEU A 286 -0.77 -11.52 8.05
CA LEU A 286 -1.14 -11.64 9.47
C LEU A 286 -1.02 -13.10 9.91
N GLY A 287 -0.38 -13.32 11.06
CA GLY A 287 -0.15 -14.67 11.61
C GLY A 287 1.15 -15.36 11.16
N HIS A 288 1.78 -14.88 10.07
CA HIS A 288 3.05 -15.40 9.58
C HIS A 288 4.26 -14.74 10.28
N GLY A 289 5.27 -15.54 10.64
CA GLY A 289 6.38 -15.17 11.52
C GLY A 289 7.21 -13.95 11.09
N ALA A 290 6.88 -12.79 11.65
CA ALA A 290 7.81 -11.73 12.04
C ALA A 290 7.07 -10.76 12.98
N ALA A 291 7.68 -10.42 14.13
CA ALA A 291 7.09 -9.52 15.13
C ALA A 291 6.86 -8.08 14.63
N ASP A 292 7.43 -7.73 13.46
CA ASP A 292 7.44 -6.37 12.90
C ASP A 292 6.80 -6.31 11.49
N CYS A 293 5.60 -6.89 11.32
CA CYS A 293 4.83 -6.68 10.10
C CYS A 293 4.24 -5.26 10.09
N THR A 294 4.92 -4.33 9.41
CA THR A 294 4.38 -2.99 9.15
C THR A 294 3.21 -3.09 8.16
N THR A 295 2.04 -2.59 8.56
CA THR A 295 0.86 -2.48 7.70
C THR A 295 0.86 -1.16 6.97
N ASP A 296 0.53 -1.17 5.69
CA ASP A 296 0.46 0.04 4.89
C ASP A 296 -0.85 0.76 5.20
N MET A 297 -0.74 1.98 5.76
CA MET A 297 -1.88 2.82 6.09
C MET A 297 -1.83 4.13 5.32
N ARG A 298 -2.91 4.49 4.62
CA ARG A 298 -3.00 5.71 3.81
C ARG A 298 -4.37 6.36 3.93
N LEU A 299 -4.41 7.69 3.86
CA LEU A 299 -5.64 8.46 3.76
C LEU A 299 -5.86 8.87 2.30
N HIS A 300 -7.09 8.71 1.84
CA HIS A 300 -7.53 9.07 0.50
C HIS A 300 -8.76 9.98 0.57
N ASP A 301 -8.73 11.05 -0.20
CA ASP A 301 -9.90 11.91 -0.38
C ASP A 301 -10.83 11.28 -1.41
N ALA A 302 -12.09 11.13 -1.02
CA ALA A 302 -13.13 10.55 -1.86
C ALA A 302 -13.93 11.64 -2.56
N GLN A 303 -14.15 11.46 -3.85
CA GLN A 303 -14.93 12.35 -4.69
C GLN A 303 -16.22 11.66 -5.14
N HIS A 304 -17.25 12.47 -5.42
CA HIS A 304 -18.49 11.96 -5.98
C HIS A 304 -18.23 11.26 -7.31
N GLY A 305 -18.74 10.03 -7.45
CA GLY A 305 -18.56 9.22 -8.65
C GLY A 305 -17.32 8.32 -8.62
N ASP A 306 -16.49 8.41 -7.58
CA ASP A 306 -15.42 7.44 -7.36
C ASP A 306 -16.01 6.05 -7.11
N ARG A 307 -15.40 5.05 -7.74
CA ARG A 307 -15.74 3.65 -7.55
C ARG A 307 -14.51 2.89 -7.10
N TYR A 308 -14.62 2.24 -5.95
CA TYR A 308 -13.56 1.42 -5.37
C TYR A 308 -13.88 -0.05 -5.57
N LEU A 309 -12.86 -0.82 -5.93
CA LEU A 309 -12.88 -2.27 -5.98
C LEU A 309 -11.81 -2.79 -5.00
N LEU A 310 -12.20 -3.58 -4.02
CA LEU A 310 -11.28 -4.41 -3.24
C LEU A 310 -11.42 -5.84 -3.77
N CYS A 311 -10.32 -6.54 -4.01
CA CYS A 311 -10.36 -7.92 -4.47
C CYS A 311 -9.22 -8.78 -3.91
N SER A 312 -9.49 -10.08 -3.75
CA SER A 312 -8.45 -11.09 -3.51
C SER A 312 -7.65 -11.39 -4.78
N ASP A 313 -6.53 -12.09 -4.62
CA ASP A 313 -5.64 -12.48 -5.71
C ASP A 313 -6.35 -13.39 -6.74
N GLY A 314 -7.35 -14.17 -6.31
CA GLY A 314 -8.16 -15.03 -7.15
C GLY A 314 -8.91 -14.29 -8.27
N LEU A 315 -9.25 -13.01 -8.06
CA LEU A 315 -9.78 -12.16 -9.13
C LEU A 315 -8.64 -11.57 -9.98
N SER A 316 -7.67 -10.94 -9.33
CA SER A 316 -6.68 -10.08 -9.99
C SER A 316 -5.56 -10.85 -10.72
N THR A 317 -5.39 -12.14 -10.42
CA THR A 317 -4.46 -13.05 -11.11
C THR A 317 -5.05 -13.59 -12.40
N VAL A 318 -6.38 -13.70 -12.47
CA VAL A 318 -7.09 -14.39 -13.55
C VAL A 318 -7.69 -13.41 -14.54
N VAL A 319 -8.27 -12.31 -14.05
CA VAL A 319 -8.94 -11.30 -14.87
C VAL A 319 -8.01 -10.12 -15.09
N GLN A 320 -7.86 -9.69 -16.34
CA GLN A 320 -6.95 -8.58 -16.66
C GLN A 320 -7.53 -7.25 -16.20
N ALA A 321 -6.66 -6.30 -15.84
CA ALA A 321 -7.06 -4.96 -15.38
C ALA A 321 -7.95 -4.22 -16.41
N THR A 322 -7.78 -4.48 -17.70
CA THR A 322 -8.60 -3.89 -18.77
C THR A 322 -10.05 -4.40 -18.73
N GLU A 323 -10.26 -5.68 -18.44
CA GLU A 323 -11.59 -6.29 -18.31
C GLU A 323 -12.25 -5.84 -17.01
N ILE A 324 -11.50 -5.80 -15.92
CA ILE A 324 -11.96 -5.24 -14.64
C ILE A 324 -12.44 -3.81 -14.83
N ARG A 325 -11.63 -2.96 -15.49
CA ARG A 325 -12.00 -1.58 -15.81
C ARG A 325 -13.29 -1.51 -16.63
N GLN A 326 -13.45 -2.39 -17.62
CA GLN A 326 -14.63 -2.41 -18.47
C GLN A 326 -15.90 -2.75 -17.68
N VAL A 327 -15.87 -3.81 -16.86
CA VAL A 327 -17.02 -4.18 -16.02
C VAL A 327 -17.36 -3.06 -15.03
N LEU A 328 -16.35 -2.47 -14.39
CA LEU A 328 -16.55 -1.35 -13.48
C LEU A 328 -17.05 -0.08 -14.18
N ALA A 329 -16.80 0.11 -15.48
CA ALA A 329 -17.31 1.26 -16.23
C ALA A 329 -18.73 1.03 -16.77
N ASP A 330 -19.02 -0.18 -17.26
CA ASP A 330 -20.29 -0.51 -17.93
C ASP A 330 -21.42 -0.80 -16.93
N VAL A 331 -21.12 -1.48 -15.82
CA VAL A 331 -22.12 -1.98 -14.87
C VAL A 331 -22.33 -0.98 -13.74
N ARG A 332 -23.39 -0.18 -13.80
CA ARG A 332 -23.63 0.86 -12.77
C ARG A 332 -24.05 0.36 -11.39
N ASP A 333 -24.50 -0.88 -11.26
CA ASP A 333 -24.97 -1.42 -9.98
C ASP A 333 -23.86 -2.25 -9.30
N PRO A 334 -23.43 -1.91 -8.06
CA PRO A 334 -22.37 -2.63 -7.36
C PRO A 334 -22.63 -4.13 -7.23
N GLU A 335 -23.88 -4.54 -6.97
CA GLU A 335 -24.24 -5.95 -6.83
C GLU A 335 -24.10 -6.73 -8.13
N GLN A 336 -24.46 -6.11 -9.25
CA GLN A 336 -24.28 -6.70 -10.57
C GLN A 336 -22.79 -6.74 -10.94
N ALA A 337 -22.03 -5.69 -10.61
CA ALA A 337 -20.61 -5.61 -10.90
C ALA A 337 -19.82 -6.73 -10.19
N VAL A 338 -20.06 -6.95 -8.88
CA VAL A 338 -19.39 -8.06 -8.16
C VAL A 338 -19.77 -9.43 -8.73
N ARG A 339 -21.04 -9.62 -9.14
CA ARG A 339 -21.49 -10.87 -9.76
C ARG A 339 -20.83 -11.12 -11.11
N GLU A 340 -20.68 -10.09 -11.93
CA GLU A 340 -20.01 -10.21 -13.23
C GLU A 340 -18.50 -10.44 -13.08
N LEU A 341 -17.83 -9.78 -12.13
CA LEU A 341 -16.41 -10.00 -11.85
C LEU A 341 -16.14 -11.45 -11.39
N VAL A 342 -16.96 -11.97 -10.47
CA VAL A 342 -16.85 -13.37 -10.02
C VAL A 342 -17.16 -14.34 -11.16
N ALA A 343 -18.19 -14.05 -11.98
CA ALA A 343 -18.53 -14.88 -13.13
C ALA A 343 -17.39 -14.92 -14.18
N LEU A 344 -16.71 -13.79 -14.40
CA LEU A 344 -15.53 -13.74 -15.27
C LEU A 344 -14.38 -14.59 -14.72
N ALA A 345 -14.06 -14.45 -13.43
CA ALA A 345 -13.01 -15.25 -12.79
C ALA A 345 -13.31 -16.76 -12.88
N ASN A 346 -14.57 -17.15 -12.67
CA ASN A 346 -15.03 -18.53 -12.82
C ASN A 346 -15.02 -18.99 -14.29
N GLY A 347 -15.31 -18.10 -15.24
CA GLY A 347 -15.24 -18.38 -16.68
C GLY A 347 -13.82 -18.70 -17.17
N TYR A 348 -12.81 -18.14 -16.52
CA TYR A 348 -11.39 -18.45 -16.77
C TYR A 348 -10.87 -19.67 -16.00
N GLY A 349 -11.75 -20.39 -15.30
CA GLY A 349 -11.46 -21.67 -14.65
C GLY A 349 -11.46 -21.63 -13.12
N GLY A 350 -11.62 -20.46 -12.48
CA GLY A 350 -11.77 -20.33 -11.03
C GLY A 350 -10.74 -21.13 -10.20
N PRO A 351 -9.43 -20.90 -10.41
CA PRO A 351 -8.37 -21.69 -9.79
C PRO A 351 -8.23 -21.47 -8.27
N ASP A 352 -8.75 -20.35 -7.76
CA ASP A 352 -8.72 -19.96 -6.35
C ASP A 352 -10.07 -19.43 -5.88
N ASN A 353 -10.18 -19.19 -4.57
CA ASN A 353 -11.29 -18.44 -3.98
C ASN A 353 -11.31 -17.01 -4.55
N VAL A 354 -12.50 -16.50 -4.83
CA VAL A 354 -12.67 -15.18 -5.46
C VAL A 354 -13.54 -14.33 -4.58
N SER A 355 -12.94 -13.28 -4.02
CA SER A 355 -13.63 -12.32 -3.17
C SER A 355 -13.46 -10.91 -3.70
N CYS A 356 -14.57 -10.19 -3.80
CA CYS A 356 -14.55 -8.81 -4.23
C CYS A 356 -15.60 -7.95 -3.54
N VAL A 357 -15.25 -6.69 -3.34
CA VAL A 357 -16.12 -5.66 -2.78
C VAL A 357 -16.08 -4.46 -3.73
N VAL A 358 -17.25 -4.05 -4.21
CA VAL A 358 -17.39 -2.82 -5.02
C VAL A 358 -18.12 -1.79 -4.18
N ALA A 359 -17.60 -0.56 -4.14
CA ALA A 359 -18.21 0.56 -3.44
C ALA A 359 -18.20 1.83 -4.29
N ASP A 360 -19.37 2.44 -4.43
CA ASP A 360 -19.59 3.69 -5.15
C ASP A 360 -19.81 4.83 -4.17
N VAL A 361 -19.07 5.91 -4.36
CA VAL A 361 -19.27 7.17 -3.64
C VAL A 361 -20.40 7.94 -4.31
N VAL A 362 -21.57 7.93 -3.66
CA VAL A 362 -22.78 8.60 -4.16
C VAL A 362 -23.22 9.74 -3.25
N GLU A 363 -23.89 10.73 -3.81
CA GLU A 363 -24.62 11.71 -2.99
C GLU A 363 -25.84 11.06 -2.34
N LEU A 364 -25.92 11.13 -1.01
CA LEU A 364 -27.11 10.73 -0.28
C LEU A 364 -28.24 11.73 -0.57
N ARG A 365 -29.27 11.27 -1.28
CA ARG A 365 -30.50 12.05 -1.45
C ARG A 365 -31.21 12.11 -0.10
N HIS A 366 -31.50 13.33 0.38
CA HIS A 366 -32.40 13.54 1.51
C HIS A 366 -33.70 12.75 1.28
N ARG A 367 -34.01 11.77 2.14
CA ARG A 367 -35.38 11.26 2.25
C ARG A 367 -36.24 12.45 2.68
N GLN A 368 -37.05 13.00 1.79
CA GLN A 368 -38.12 13.91 2.19
C GLN A 368 -38.99 13.18 3.22
N PRO A 369 -39.25 13.75 4.41
CA PRO A 369 -40.28 13.20 5.28
C PRO A 369 -41.61 13.27 4.51
N MET A 370 -42.26 12.13 4.32
CA MET A 370 -43.62 12.09 3.79
C MET A 370 -44.50 12.94 4.72
N SER A 371 -44.98 14.08 4.23
CA SER A 371 -46.04 14.83 4.91
C SER A 371 -47.30 13.98 4.90
N ARG A 372 -47.75 13.55 6.08
CA ARG A 372 -49.11 13.07 6.29
C ARG A 372 -50.00 14.22 6.68
#